data_AF-A0A920EJ00-F1
#
_entry.id   AF-A0A920EJ00-F1
#
_cell.length_a   1.000
_cell.length_b   1.000
_cell.length_c   1.000
_cell.angle_alpha   90.00
_cell.angle_beta   90.00
_cell.angle_gamma   90.00
#
_symmetry.space_group_name_H-M   'P 1'
#
loop_
_entity.id
_entity.type
_entity.pdbx_description
1 polymer ?
#
loop_
_entity_poly.entity_id
_entity_poly.type
_entity_poly.pdbx_seq_one_letter_code
_entity_poly.pdbx_strand_id
1 'polypeptide(L)'
;MIEAREDLERLVNEAQAYSNGIIPEARGEAQRLREEAEGYSSQVVSKSEGEANRFVALLEEYEKAPQVTRERLYIDAIEKVMTDSTKILLDTEGGNNMLYLPLDKLGQVSSGSSSQRNNETSNEMIDRVANEVIEKLQRRGNQVQSERRR
;
A
#
# COMPACT_ATOMS: atom_id res chain seq x y z
N MET A 1 -52.08 17.46 20.06
CA MET A 1 -52.41 16.74 18.80
C MET A 1 -51.68 17.31 17.59
N ILE A 2 -51.33 18.60 17.56
CA ILE A 2 -50.62 19.22 16.43
C ILE A 2 -49.13 18.85 16.43
N GLU A 3 -48.47 18.93 17.59
CA GLU A 3 -47.05 18.61 17.77
C GLU A 3 -46.66 17.18 17.34
N ALA A 4 -47.47 16.17 17.70
CA ALA A 4 -47.24 14.79 17.29
C ALA A 4 -47.39 14.53 15.78
N ARG A 5 -48.14 15.38 15.06
CA ARG A 5 -48.26 15.27 13.59
C ARG A 5 -47.07 15.91 12.90
N GLU A 6 -46.62 17.04 13.42
CA GLU A 6 -45.43 17.75 12.91
C GLU A 6 -44.16 16.91 13.09
N ASP A 7 -44.00 16.26 14.25
CA ASP A 7 -42.89 15.32 14.47
C ASP A 7 -42.92 14.13 13.52
N LEU A 8 -44.10 13.59 13.21
CA LEU A 8 -44.25 12.51 12.24
C LEU A 8 -43.86 12.96 10.83
N GLU A 9 -44.33 14.13 10.41
CA GLU A 9 -43.99 14.70 9.10
C GLU A 9 -42.49 14.98 8.98
N ARG A 10 -41.86 15.49 10.04
CA ARG A 10 -40.41 15.68 10.11
C ARG A 10 -39.65 14.36 9.96
N LEU A 11 -40.03 13.33 10.71
CA LEU A 11 -39.40 12.01 10.63
C LEU A 11 -39.55 11.36 9.24
N VAL A 12 -40.72 11.51 8.60
CA VAL A 12 -40.94 11.01 7.24
C VAL A 12 -40.08 11.75 6.22
N ASN A 13 -39.97 13.08 6.33
CA ASN A 13 -39.11 13.87 5.45
C ASN A 13 -37.63 13.55 5.64
N GLU A 14 -37.17 13.35 6.87
CA GLU A 14 -35.80 12.93 7.18
C GLU A 14 -35.51 11.53 6.60
N ALA A 15 -36.42 10.57 6.76
CA ALA A 15 -36.28 9.23 6.19
C ALA A 15 -36.28 9.25 4.66
N GLN A 16 -37.13 10.09 4.05
CA GLN A 16 -37.20 10.24 2.60
C GLN A 16 -35.92 10.90 2.06
N ALA A 17 -35.41 11.94 2.73
CA ALA A 17 -34.12 12.56 2.39
C ALA A 17 -32.95 11.57 2.51
N TYR A 18 -32.93 10.76 3.57
CA TYR A 18 -31.92 9.70 3.77
C TYR A 18 -31.96 8.66 2.65
N SER A 19 -33.15 8.17 2.28
CA SER A 19 -33.33 7.22 1.17
C SER A 19 -32.93 7.82 -0.18
N ASN A 20 -33.24 9.10 -0.41
CA ASN A 20 -32.89 9.82 -1.63
C ASN A 20 -31.39 10.11 -1.73
N GLY A 21 -30.64 10.10 -0.62
CA GLY A 21 -29.19 10.22 -0.61
C GLY A 21 -28.47 8.90 -0.83
N ILE A 22 -28.88 7.85 -0.11
CA ILE A 22 -28.14 6.58 -0.11
C ILE A 22 -28.34 5.77 -1.38
N ILE A 23 -29.54 5.74 -1.94
CA ILE A 23 -29.81 4.93 -3.14
C ILE A 23 -28.95 5.40 -4.33
N PRO A 24 -28.85 6.71 -4.63
CA PRO A 24 -27.94 7.20 -5.67
C PRO A 24 -26.47 6.97 -5.35
N GLU A 25 -26.05 7.16 -4.10
CA GLU A 25 -24.65 6.96 -3.68
C GLU A 25 -24.22 5.50 -3.87
N ALA A 26 -25.01 4.55 -3.37
CA ALA A 26 -24.77 3.12 -3.54
C ALA A 26 -24.80 2.70 -5.01
N ARG A 27 -25.68 3.30 -5.84
CA ARG A 27 -25.70 3.07 -7.29
C ARG A 27 -24.44 3.60 -7.97
N GLY A 28 -23.98 4.79 -7.60
CA GLY A 28 -22.75 5.38 -8.11
C GLY A 28 -21.54 4.53 -7.75
N GLU A 29 -21.50 4.02 -6.52
CA GLU A 29 -20.42 3.15 -6.05
C GLU A 29 -20.40 1.80 -6.78
N ALA A 30 -21.57 1.19 -6.95
CA ALA A 30 -21.72 -0.05 -7.73
C ALA A 30 -21.30 0.15 -9.19
N GLN A 31 -21.65 1.29 -9.81
CA GLN A 31 -21.25 1.61 -11.17
C GLN A 31 -19.73 1.78 -11.26
N ARG A 32 -19.12 2.53 -10.34
CA ARG A 32 -17.66 2.71 -10.26
C ARG A 32 -16.94 1.37 -10.15
N LEU A 33 -17.41 0.49 -9.27
CA LEU A 33 -16.82 -0.84 -9.08
C LEU A 33 -16.92 -1.68 -10.36
N ARG A 34 -18.05 -1.59 -11.07
CA ARG A 34 -18.25 -2.32 -12.33
C ARG A 34 -17.31 -1.81 -13.43
N GLU A 35 -17.17 -0.49 -13.56
CA GLU A 35 -16.26 0.13 -14.52
C GLU A 35 -14.79 -0.16 -14.20
N GLU A 36 -14.41 -0.16 -12.92
CA GLU A 36 -13.07 -0.53 -12.48
C GLU A 36 -12.76 -2.00 -12.81
N ALA A 37 -13.71 -2.91 -12.57
CA ALA A 37 -13.57 -4.31 -12.92
C ALA A 37 -13.46 -4.53 -14.43
N GLU A 38 -14.27 -3.82 -15.23
CA GLU A 38 -14.21 -3.86 -16.69
C GLU A 38 -12.88 -3.30 -17.21
N GLY A 39 -12.43 -2.16 -16.66
CA GLY A 39 -11.14 -1.55 -16.97
C GLY A 39 -9.96 -2.47 -16.64
N TYR A 40 -9.98 -3.10 -15.46
CA TYR A 40 -8.97 -4.07 -15.06
C TYR A 40 -8.95 -5.29 -15.99
N SER A 41 -10.12 -5.85 -16.30
CA SER A 41 -10.24 -6.97 -17.23
C SER A 41 -9.67 -6.59 -18.61
N SER A 42 -10.07 -5.45 -19.15
CA SER A 42 -9.57 -4.96 -20.44
C SER A 42 -8.05 -4.75 -20.40
N GLN A 43 -7.52 -4.17 -19.32
CA GLN A 43 -6.08 -3.96 -19.16
C GLN A 43 -5.32 -5.29 -19.17
N VAL A 44 -5.80 -6.29 -18.44
CA VAL A 44 -5.19 -7.62 -18.39
C VAL A 44 -5.21 -8.28 -19.76
N VAL A 45 -6.35 -8.23 -20.47
CA VAL A 45 -6.48 -8.80 -21.82
C VAL A 45 -5.52 -8.10 -22.79
N SER A 46 -5.57 -6.77 -22.89
CA SER A 46 -4.71 -6.02 -23.81
C SER A 46 -3.22 -6.19 -23.51
N LYS A 47 -2.84 -6.26 -22.23
CA LYS A 47 -1.46 -6.55 -21.83
C LYS A 47 -1.04 -7.95 -22.28
N SER A 48 -1.90 -8.95 -22.06
CA SER A 48 -1.63 -10.33 -22.44
C SER A 48 -1.52 -10.49 -23.96
N GLU A 49 -2.39 -9.85 -24.72
CA GLU A 49 -2.33 -9.83 -26.19
C GLU A 49 -1.06 -9.13 -26.69
N GLY A 50 -0.66 -8.01 -26.08
CA GLY A 50 0.59 -7.32 -26.39
C GLY A 50 1.83 -8.18 -26.12
N GLU A 51 1.86 -8.87 -24.99
CA GLU A 51 2.93 -9.79 -24.63
C GLU A 51 2.98 -11.00 -25.58
N ALA A 52 1.84 -11.57 -25.95
CA ALA A 52 1.75 -12.66 -26.92
C ALA A 52 2.27 -12.23 -28.30
N ASN A 53 1.85 -11.06 -28.79
CA ASN A 53 2.34 -10.51 -30.06
C ASN A 53 3.85 -10.26 -30.04
N ARG A 54 4.37 -9.70 -28.93
CA ARG A 54 5.81 -9.52 -28.74
C ARG A 54 6.56 -10.85 -28.75
N PHE A 55 6.00 -11.89 -28.13
CA PHE A 55 6.59 -13.23 -28.13
C PHE A 55 6.64 -13.82 -29.53
N VAL A 56 5.56 -13.75 -30.31
CA VAL A 56 5.52 -14.26 -31.69
C VAL A 56 6.55 -13.53 -32.57
N ALA A 57 6.61 -12.21 -32.49
CA ALA A 57 7.60 -11.42 -33.23
C ALA A 57 9.05 -11.79 -32.84
N LEU A 58 9.31 -12.02 -31.56
CA LEU A 58 10.62 -12.47 -31.08
C LEU A 58 10.96 -13.88 -31.55
N LEU A 59 9.98 -14.79 -31.59
CA LEU A 59 10.16 -16.16 -32.06
C LEU A 59 10.57 -16.18 -33.53
N GLU A 60 9.91 -15.38 -34.38
CA GLU A 60 10.27 -15.25 -35.80
C GLU A 60 11.74 -14.82 -35.98
N GLU A 61 12.21 -13.86 -35.19
CA GLU A 61 13.60 -13.41 -35.26
C GLU A 61 14.59 -14.42 -34.66
N TYR A 62 14.16 -15.15 -33.62
CA TYR A 62 14.94 -16.22 -33.02
C TYR A 62 15.15 -17.38 -34.00
N GLU A 63 14.15 -17.74 -34.80
CA GLU A 63 14.27 -18.75 -35.84
C GLU A 63 15.26 -18.34 -36.93
N LYS A 64 15.32 -17.05 -37.28
CA LYS A 64 16.29 -16.51 -38.25
C LYS A 64 17.72 -16.53 -37.72
N ALA A 65 17.92 -16.15 -36.46
CA ALA A 65 19.25 -15.97 -35.88
C ALA A 65 19.32 -16.37 -34.38
N PRO A 66 19.38 -17.68 -34.05
CA PRO A 66 19.20 -18.14 -32.68
C PRO A 66 20.35 -17.80 -31.72
N GLN A 67 21.60 -17.73 -32.23
CA GLN A 67 22.76 -17.46 -31.38
C GLN A 67 22.77 -16.01 -30.86
N VAL A 68 22.65 -15.04 -31.77
CA VAL A 68 22.69 -13.60 -31.43
C VAL A 68 21.45 -13.17 -30.63
N THR A 69 20.27 -13.72 -30.95
CA THR A 69 19.03 -13.38 -30.25
C THR A 69 19.05 -13.89 -28.81
N ARG A 70 19.61 -15.09 -28.57
CA ARG A 70 19.79 -15.61 -27.20
C ARG A 70 20.76 -14.77 -26.39
N GLU A 71 21.88 -14.40 -26.98
CA GLU A 71 22.88 -13.56 -26.32
C GLU A 71 22.30 -12.19 -25.96
N ARG A 72 21.56 -11.57 -26.89
CA ARG A 72 20.85 -10.32 -26.61
C ARG A 72 19.84 -10.45 -25.47
N LEU A 73 18.99 -11.49 -25.49
CA LEU A 73 18.02 -11.72 -24.41
C LEU A 73 18.69 -11.89 -23.05
N TYR A 74 19.85 -12.54 -23.01
CA TYR A 74 20.63 -12.70 -21.78
C TYR A 74 21.20 -11.37 -21.28
N ILE A 75 21.79 -10.57 -22.17
CA ILE A 75 22.32 -9.25 -21.84
C ILE A 75 21.18 -8.33 -21.35
N ASP A 76 20.06 -8.27 -22.08
CA ASP A 76 18.89 -7.46 -21.72
C ASP A 76 18.34 -7.87 -20.34
N ALA A 77 18.29 -9.18 -20.05
CA ALA A 77 17.83 -9.69 -18.76
C ALA A 77 18.79 -9.32 -17.62
N ILE A 78 20.10 -9.45 -17.82
CA ILE A 78 21.10 -9.05 -16.83
C ILE A 78 21.10 -7.54 -16.63
N GLU A 79 21.02 -6.75 -17.69
CA GLU A 79 20.95 -5.29 -17.61
C GLU A 79 19.76 -4.86 -16.75
N LYS A 80 18.59 -5.46 -16.96
CA LYS A 80 17.40 -5.19 -16.16
C LYS A 80 17.62 -5.53 -14.69
N VAL A 81 18.10 -6.75 -14.41
CA VAL A 81 18.37 -7.20 -13.03
C VAL A 81 19.41 -6.32 -12.33
N MET A 82 20.47 -5.93 -13.05
CA MET A 82 21.52 -5.09 -12.50
C MET A 82 21.03 -3.65 -12.26
N THR A 83 20.17 -3.13 -13.13
CA THR A 83 19.53 -1.81 -12.97
C THR A 83 18.60 -1.77 -11.76
N ASP A 84 17.82 -2.83 -11.56
CA ASP A 84 16.90 -2.95 -10.42
C ASP A 84 17.64 -3.27 -9.10
N SER A 85 18.93 -3.65 -9.15
CA SER A 85 19.73 -3.97 -7.97
C SER A 85 20.39 -2.74 -7.35
N THR A 86 20.23 -2.56 -6.03
CA THR A 86 20.95 -1.51 -5.29
C THR A 86 22.40 -1.94 -5.08
N LYS A 87 23.31 -1.26 -5.77
CA LYS A 87 24.75 -1.54 -5.74
C LYS A 87 25.45 -0.54 -4.81
N ILE A 88 26.08 -1.02 -3.74
CA ILE A 88 26.83 -0.17 -2.80
C ILE A 88 28.32 -0.37 -3.06
N LEU A 89 29.01 0.71 -3.44
CA LEU A 89 30.46 0.71 -3.62
C LEU A 89 31.09 1.19 -2.32
N LEU A 90 31.92 0.36 -1.69
CA LEU A 90 32.70 0.74 -0.51
C LEU A 90 34.08 1.19 -0.99
N ASP A 91 34.33 2.49 -0.93
CA ASP A 91 35.67 3.03 -1.13
C ASP A 91 36.51 2.70 0.12
N THR A 92 37.55 1.90 -0.07
CA THR A 92 38.56 1.67 0.97
C THR A 92 39.77 2.49 0.60
N GLU A 93 40.35 3.22 1.56
CA GLU A 93 41.48 4.16 1.38
C GLU A 93 42.81 3.51 0.86
N GLY A 94 42.74 2.32 0.26
CA GLY A 94 43.84 1.56 -0.35
C GLY A 94 43.63 1.18 -1.83
N GLY A 95 42.73 1.84 -2.57
CA GLY A 95 42.65 1.74 -4.03
C GLY A 95 41.99 0.47 -4.58
N ASN A 96 41.29 -0.30 -3.74
CA ASN A 96 40.55 -1.47 -4.16
C ASN A 96 39.06 -1.28 -3.80
N ASN A 97 38.29 -0.80 -4.78
CA ASN A 97 36.86 -0.57 -4.63
C ASN A 97 36.12 -1.91 -4.73
N MET A 98 35.71 -2.44 -3.57
CA MET A 98 35.02 -3.73 -3.50
C MET A 98 33.54 -3.52 -3.83
N LEU A 99 33.09 -4.13 -4.93
CA LEU A 99 31.69 -4.12 -5.31
C LEU A 99 30.90 -5.12 -4.46
N TYR A 100 30.16 -4.63 -3.46
CA TYR A 100 29.28 -5.48 -2.65
C TYR A 100 27.84 -5.37 -3.14
N LEU A 101 27.29 -6.51 -3.60
CA LEU A 101 25.85 -6.65 -3.81
C LEU A 101 25.25 -7.21 -2.52
N PRO A 102 24.54 -6.40 -1.70
CA PRO A 102 23.88 -6.90 -0.51
C PRO A 102 22.66 -7.74 -0.92
N LEU A 103 22.86 -9.05 -1.10
CA LEU A 103 21.78 -10.02 -1.38
C LEU A 103 20.70 -10.01 -0.29
N ASP A 104 21.10 -9.68 0.94
CA ASP A 104 20.23 -9.64 2.12
C ASP A 104 19.16 -8.52 2.05
N LYS A 105 19.44 -7.44 1.28
CA LYS A 105 18.49 -6.33 1.09
C LYS A 105 17.52 -6.54 -0.07
N LEU A 106 17.82 -7.45 -1.02
CA LEU A 106 16.92 -7.76 -2.14
C LEU A 106 15.62 -8.43 -1.67
N GLY A 107 15.67 -9.26 -0.62
CA GLY A 107 14.46 -9.85 -0.02
C GLY A 107 13.58 -8.85 0.73
N GLN A 108 14.12 -7.67 1.08
CA GLN A 108 13.38 -6.66 1.82
C GLN A 108 12.60 -5.70 0.89
N VAL A 109 13.07 -5.51 -0.35
CA VAL A 109 12.40 -4.67 -1.36
C VAL A 109 11.06 -5.30 -1.80
N SER A 110 10.94 -6.63 -1.80
CA SER A 110 9.65 -7.31 -2.06
C SER A 110 8.65 -7.22 -0.90
N SER A 111 9.11 -6.84 0.31
CA SER A 111 8.28 -6.62 1.49
C SER A 111 8.03 -5.14 1.83
N GLY A 112 8.52 -4.21 1.00
CA GLY A 112 8.64 -2.79 1.34
C GLY A 112 7.47 -1.87 1.00
N SER A 113 6.37 -2.35 0.40
CA SER A 113 5.29 -1.47 -0.09
C SER A 113 3.97 -1.53 0.70
N SER A 114 3.91 -2.24 1.84
CA SER A 114 2.66 -2.39 2.62
C SER A 114 2.77 -2.26 4.15
N SER A 115 3.87 -1.73 4.71
CA SER A 115 4.00 -1.57 6.18
C SER A 115 4.28 -0.17 6.70
N GLN A 116 4.36 0.87 5.87
CA GLN A 116 4.77 2.20 6.35
C GLN A 116 3.61 3.09 6.83
N ARG A 117 2.34 2.68 6.72
CA ARG A 117 1.17 3.43 7.22
C ARG A 117 0.65 3.01 8.61
N ASN A 118 1.13 1.88 9.15
CA ASN A 118 0.66 1.36 10.46
C ASN A 118 1.62 1.66 11.62
N ASN A 119 2.84 2.13 11.32
CA ASN A 119 3.86 2.33 12.35
C ASN A 119 3.76 3.71 13.04
N GLU A 120 3.24 4.73 12.35
CA GLU A 120 3.00 6.07 12.93
C GLU A 120 1.84 6.04 13.93
N THR A 121 0.74 5.37 13.61
CA THR A 121 -0.43 5.21 14.50
C THR A 121 -0.11 4.37 15.74
N SER A 122 0.76 3.36 15.60
CA SER A 122 1.17 2.51 16.71
C SER A 122 2.08 3.26 17.68
N ASN A 123 3.04 4.06 17.18
CA ASN A 123 3.88 4.89 18.04
C ASN A 123 3.07 5.96 18.78
N GLU A 124 2.14 6.66 18.10
CA GLU A 124 1.26 7.63 18.76
C GLU A 124 0.33 7.01 19.81
N MET A 125 -0.04 5.74 19.65
CA MET A 125 -0.85 5.01 20.62
C MET A 125 -0.01 4.55 21.82
N ILE A 126 1.22 4.09 21.58
CA ILE A 126 2.18 3.73 22.63
C ILE A 126 2.55 4.97 23.47
N ASP A 127 2.79 6.13 22.84
CA ASP A 127 3.10 7.37 23.53
C ASP A 127 1.92 7.87 24.38
N ARG A 128 0.68 7.73 23.88
CA ARG A 128 -0.53 8.05 24.66
C ARG A 128 -0.71 7.13 25.86
N VAL A 129 -0.53 5.82 25.68
CA VAL A 129 -0.64 4.84 26.77
C VAL A 129 0.48 5.02 27.80
N ALA A 130 1.71 5.30 27.36
CA ALA A 130 2.84 5.57 28.25
C ALA A 130 2.57 6.81 29.11
N ASN A 131 2.09 7.90 28.51
CA ASN A 131 1.72 9.11 29.23
C ASN A 131 0.55 8.88 30.21
N GLU A 132 -0.45 8.08 29.84
CA GLU A 132 -1.57 7.74 30.72
C GLU A 132 -1.13 6.91 31.94
N VAL A 133 -0.22 5.95 31.76
CA VAL A 133 0.32 5.13 32.86
C VAL A 133 1.17 5.98 33.81
N ILE A 134 1.98 6.89 33.28
CA ILE A 134 2.78 7.83 34.09
C ILE A 134 1.86 8.73 34.92
N GLU A 135 0.77 9.25 34.34
CA GLU A 135 -0.20 10.06 35.06
C GLU A 135 -0.92 9.26 36.17
N LYS A 136 -1.30 8.00 35.90
CA LYS A 136 -1.91 7.11 36.91
C LYS A 136 -0.95 6.78 38.06
N LEU A 137 0.34 6.65 37.78
CA LEU A 137 1.36 6.43 38.80
C LEU A 137 1.62 7.70 39.64
N GLN A 138 1.60 8.89 39.03
CA GLN A 138 1.71 10.16 39.75
C GLN A 138 0.50 10.46 40.64
N ARG A 139 -0.73 10.18 40.17
CA ARG A 139 -1.95 10.31 40.98
C ARG A 139 -1.95 9.36 42.18
N ARG A 140 -1.48 8.13 42.00
CA ARG A 140 -1.33 7.15 43.09
C ARG A 140 -0.26 7.57 44.11
N GLY A 141 0.84 8.17 43.65
CA GLY A 141 1.88 8.72 44.53
C GLY A 141 1.38 9.85 45.44
N ASN A 142 0.50 10.72 44.93
CA ASN A 142 -0.07 11.83 45.70
C ASN A 142 -1.14 11.40 46.72
N GLN A 143 -1.88 10.30 46.50
CA GLN A 143 -2.83 9.77 47.49
C GLN A 143 -2.12 9.19 48.73
N VAL A 144 -0.93 8.62 48.58
CA VAL A 144 -0.19 8.00 49.69
C VAL A 144 0.42 9.05 50.64
N GLN A 145 0.59 10.31 50.20
CA GLN A 145 1.09 11.39 51.07
C GLN A 145 0.00 12.08 51.90
N SER A 146 -1.27 12.06 51.51
CA SER A 146 -2.35 12.69 52.29
C SER A 146 -2.85 11.86 53.47
N GLU A 147 -2.49 10.57 53.56
CA GLU A 147 -2.85 9.71 54.69
C GLU A 147 -1.85 9.72 55.85
N ARG A 148 -0.65 10.31 55.66
CA ARG A 148 0.39 10.40 56.70
C ARG A 148 0.43 11.71 57.48
N ARG A 149 -0.51 12.62 57.22
CA ARG A 149 -0.69 13.88 57.98
C ARG A 149 -2.10 13.94 58.56
N ARG A 150 -2.40 13.01 59.46
CA ARG A 150 -3.38 13.18 60.55
C ARG A 150 -2.81 12.54 61.81
#